data_AF-A0A832ISY8-F1
#
_entry.id   AF-A0A832ISY8-F1
#
_cell.length_a   1.000
_cell.length_b   1.000
_cell.length_c   1.000
_cell.angle_alpha   90.00
_cell.angle_beta   90.00
_cell.angle_gamma   90.00
#
_symmetry.space_group_name_H-M   'P 1'
#
loop_
_entity.id
_entity.type
_entity.pdbx_description
1 polymer ?
#
loop_
_entity_poly.entity_id
_entity_poly.type
_entity_poly.pdbx_seq_one_letter_code
_entity_poly.pdbx_strand_id
1 'polypeptide(L)'
;TRFAHVGELVRMGADMRIKDNTVFINGVPKLEGTTVMGTDLRATAALVIAGLAAEGTTEVTQVEHIFRGYENVIEKFEKIGAKIKYVPGGVPEI
;
A
#
# COMPACT_ATOMS: atom_id res chain seq x y z
N THR A 1 17.14 -1.31 -1.40
CA THR A 1 16.98 -1.93 -0.07
C THR A 1 15.55 -2.45 0.06
N ARG A 2 15.25 -3.40 0.94
CA ARG A 2 13.89 -3.99 1.07
C ARG A 2 12.90 -3.14 1.92
N PHE A 3 13.19 -1.86 2.14
CA PHE A 3 12.40 -0.96 2.98
C PHE A 3 11.75 0.20 2.22
N ALA A 4 11.63 0.10 0.89
CA ALA A 4 11.06 1.16 0.07
C ALA A 4 9.62 1.54 0.49
N HIS A 5 8.82 0.57 0.90
CA HIS A 5 7.44 0.78 1.39
C HIS A 5 7.35 1.58 2.69
N VAL A 6 8.44 1.67 3.48
CA VAL A 6 8.39 2.40 4.77
C VAL A 6 8.10 3.88 4.54
N GLY A 7 8.71 4.50 3.53
CA GLY A 7 8.46 5.91 3.21
C GLY A 7 7.00 6.15 2.85
N GLU A 8 6.41 5.26 2.05
CA GLU A 8 5.00 5.34 1.65
C GLU A 8 4.04 5.11 2.83
N LEU A 9 4.35 4.19 3.75
CA LEU A 9 3.57 4.02 4.98
C LEU A 9 3.65 5.27 5.88
N VAL A 10 4.80 5.92 5.95
CA VAL A 10 4.94 7.22 6.65
C VAL A 10 4.09 8.30 6.00
N ARG A 11 3.94 8.31 4.66
CA ARG A 11 3.00 9.21 3.96
C ARG A 11 1.54 8.95 4.33
N MET A 12 1.19 7.70 4.66
CA MET A 12 -0.11 7.32 5.21
C MET A 12 -0.27 7.62 6.71
N GLY A 13 0.71 8.26 7.35
CA GLY A 13 0.67 8.64 8.76
C GLY A 13 1.26 7.62 9.74
N ALA A 14 1.97 6.59 9.27
CA ALA A 14 2.69 5.67 10.15
C ALA A 14 3.89 6.34 10.84
N ASP A 15 4.15 6.01 12.11
CA ASP A 15 5.40 6.40 12.79
C ASP A 15 6.43 5.26 12.68
N MET A 16 7.30 5.39 11.68
CA MET A 16 8.34 4.41 11.37
C MET A 16 9.69 5.10 11.12
N ARG A 17 10.77 4.50 11.59
CA ARG A 17 12.15 5.00 11.35
C ARG A 17 13.08 3.87 10.96
N ILE A 18 13.84 4.09 9.89
CA ILE A 18 14.87 3.16 9.44
C ILE A 18 16.19 3.54 10.12
N LYS A 19 16.87 2.55 10.71
CA LYS A 19 18.26 2.65 11.14
C LYS A 19 18.99 1.42 10.64
N ASP A 20 19.96 1.62 9.76
CA ASP A 20 20.72 0.57 9.09
C ASP A 20 19.80 -0.45 8.39
N ASN A 21 19.78 -1.70 8.86
CA ASN A 21 18.95 -2.80 8.37
C ASN A 21 17.73 -3.08 9.26
N THR A 22 17.39 -2.18 10.18
CA THR A 22 16.29 -2.32 11.13
C THR A 22 15.26 -1.20 10.95
N VAL A 23 13.98 -1.53 11.10
CA VAL A 23 12.88 -0.57 11.11
C VAL A 23 12.24 -0.56 12.49
N PHE A 24 12.20 0.60 13.12
CA PHE A 24 11.48 0.83 14.37
C PHE A 24 10.07 1.30 14.02
N ILE A 25 9.06 0.68 14.63
CA ILE A 25 7.64 0.95 14.34
C ILE A 25 6.96 1.28 15.67
N ASN A 26 6.40 2.49 15.76
CA ASN A 26 5.49 2.85 16.83
C ASN A 26 4.06 2.74 16.30
N GLY A 27 3.22 1.99 16.99
CA GLY A 27 1.81 1.86 16.60
C GLY A 27 1.11 3.21 16.61
N VAL A 28 0.34 3.48 15.56
CA VAL A 28 -0.52 4.66 15.45
C VAL A 28 -1.98 4.24 15.53
N PRO A 29 -2.88 5.10 16.03
CA PRO A 29 -4.30 4.75 16.15
C PRO A 29 -4.97 4.48 14.81
N LYS A 30 -4.49 5.11 13.74
CA LYS A 30 -5.01 4.96 12.37
C LYS A 30 -3.97 5.34 11.33
N LEU A 31 -4.18 4.84 10.12
CA LEU A 31 -3.56 5.35 8.89
C LEU A 31 -4.58 6.18 8.13
N GLU A 32 -4.10 7.13 7.33
CA GLU A 32 -4.93 7.97 6.46
C GLU A 32 -4.74 7.56 5.01
N GLY A 33 -5.85 7.50 4.27
CA GLY A 33 -5.86 7.25 2.85
C GLY A 33 -5.17 8.38 2.08
N THR A 34 -4.25 8.02 1.19
CA THR A 34 -3.51 8.95 0.34
C THR A 34 -3.03 8.23 -0.92
N THR A 35 -2.38 8.94 -1.83
CA THR A 35 -1.75 8.36 -3.01
C THR A 35 -0.34 7.87 -2.67
N VAL A 36 -0.12 6.56 -2.75
CA VAL A 36 1.18 5.91 -2.52
C VAL A 36 1.71 5.20 -3.77
N MET A 37 3.00 4.91 -3.79
CA MET A 37 3.69 4.31 -4.94
C MET A 37 4.23 2.92 -4.63
N GLY A 38 3.80 1.92 -5.40
CA GLY A 38 4.38 0.59 -5.39
C GLY A 38 5.77 0.58 -6.02
N THR A 39 6.77 0.04 -5.31
CA THR A 39 8.16 -0.01 -5.79
C THR A 39 8.65 -1.41 -6.14
N ASP A 40 7.98 -2.44 -5.61
CA ASP A 40 8.30 -3.84 -5.85
C ASP A 40 7.11 -4.73 -5.46
N LEU A 41 7.18 -6.01 -5.81
CA LEU A 41 6.09 -6.99 -5.60
C LEU A 41 5.55 -6.98 -4.16
N ARG A 42 6.44 -7.02 -3.16
CA ARG A 42 6.03 -7.16 -1.75
C ARG A 42 5.68 -5.81 -1.14
N ALA A 43 6.41 -4.76 -1.52
CA ALA A 43 6.09 -3.39 -1.13
C ALA A 43 4.67 -3.00 -1.58
N THR A 44 4.33 -3.25 -2.85
CA THR A 44 3.00 -2.94 -3.39
C THR A 44 1.90 -3.71 -2.64
N ALA A 45 2.10 -5.01 -2.38
CA ALA A 45 1.14 -5.80 -1.61
C ALA A 45 0.95 -5.28 -0.17
N ALA A 46 2.04 -4.87 0.49
CA ALA A 46 1.97 -4.26 1.82
C ALA A 46 1.16 -2.95 1.81
N LEU A 47 1.35 -2.09 0.80
CA LEU A 47 0.62 -0.84 0.66
C LEU A 47 -0.88 -1.05 0.36
N VAL A 48 -1.24 -2.07 -0.42
CA VAL A 48 -2.65 -2.43 -0.63
C VAL A 48 -3.31 -2.82 0.70
N ILE A 49 -2.65 -3.64 1.52
CA ILE A 49 -3.18 -4.03 2.83
C ILE A 49 -3.28 -2.81 3.75
N ALA A 50 -2.27 -1.94 3.77
CA ALA A 50 -2.30 -0.71 4.55
C ALA A 50 -3.47 0.20 4.12
N GLY A 51 -3.75 0.31 2.82
CA GLY A 51 -4.87 1.09 2.30
C GLY A 51 -6.23 0.53 2.68
N LEU A 52 -6.37 -0.80 2.76
CA LEU A 52 -7.60 -1.44 3.26
C LEU A 52 -7.84 -1.20 4.75
N ALA A 53 -6.78 -0.92 5.52
CA ALA A 53 -6.86 -0.61 6.95
C ALA A 53 -6.91 0.91 7.26
N ALA A 54 -6.66 1.77 6.27
CA ALA A 54 -6.63 3.21 6.43
C ALA A 54 -8.04 3.82 6.42
N GLU A 55 -8.19 4.98 7.05
CA GLU A 55 -9.40 5.79 6.93
C GLU A 55 -9.40 6.56 5.60
N GLY A 56 -10.54 6.59 4.91
CA GLY A 56 -10.66 7.26 3.61
C GLY A 56 -10.29 6.36 2.43
N THR A 57 -9.73 6.96 1.38
CA THR A 57 -9.41 6.27 0.11
C THR A 57 -7.90 6.30 -0.12
N THR A 58 -7.31 5.12 -0.33
CA THR A 58 -5.91 4.99 -0.74
C THR A 58 -5.83 4.67 -2.22
N GLU A 59 -5.01 5.42 -2.95
CA GLU A 59 -4.65 5.11 -4.32
C GLU A 59 -3.22 4.54 -4.33
N VAL A 60 -3.06 3.30 -4.82
CA VAL A 60 -1.73 2.71 -5.02
C VAL A 60 -1.38 2.80 -6.50
N THR A 61 -0.33 3.56 -6.82
CA THR A 61 0.20 3.72 -8.17
C THR A 61 1.34 2.73 -8.44
N GLN A 62 1.69 2.51 -9.70
CA GLN A 62 2.74 1.56 -10.12
C GLN A 62 2.53 0.13 -9.59
N VAL A 63 1.27 -0.33 -9.65
CA VAL A 63 0.86 -1.63 -9.09
C VAL A 63 1.22 -2.82 -9.97
N GLU A 64 1.79 -2.63 -11.16
CA GLU A 64 2.15 -3.70 -12.10
C GLU A 64 3.03 -4.78 -11.47
N HIS A 65 3.81 -4.40 -10.45
CA HIS A 65 4.63 -5.33 -9.70
C HIS A 65 3.83 -6.43 -8.99
N ILE A 66 2.57 -6.17 -8.59
CA ILE A 66 1.74 -7.13 -7.83
C ILE A 66 1.35 -8.34 -8.68
N PHE A 67 1.12 -8.13 -9.98
CA PHE A 67 0.69 -9.18 -10.92
C PHE A 67 1.79 -10.21 -11.20
N ARG A 68 3.04 -9.92 -10.83
CA ARG A 68 4.16 -10.85 -10.97
C ARG A 68 4.16 -11.98 -9.94
N GLY A 69 3.37 -11.87 -8.87
CA GLY A 69 3.39 -12.85 -7.77
C GLY A 69 2.06 -13.06 -7.05
N TYR A 70 1.04 -12.26 -7.33
CA TYR A 70 -0.30 -12.43 -6.76
C TYR A 70 -1.34 -12.58 -7.87
N GLU A 71 -1.69 -13.83 -8.16
CA GLU A 71 -2.74 -14.16 -9.11
C GLU A 71 -4.13 -13.80 -8.55
N ASN A 72 -4.95 -13.17 -9.39
CA ASN A 72 -6.34 -12.77 -9.09
C ASN A 72 -6.47 -12.04 -7.74
N VAL A 73 -5.50 -11.19 -7.44
CA VAL A 73 -5.39 -10.53 -6.13
C VAL A 73 -6.61 -9.67 -5.79
N ILE A 74 -7.12 -8.92 -6.78
CA ILE A 74 -8.31 -8.07 -6.63
C ILE A 74 -9.53 -8.94 -6.26
N GLU A 75 -9.81 -9.96 -7.07
CA GLU A 75 -10.93 -10.89 -6.85
C GLU A 75 -10.84 -11.58 -5.48
N LYS A 76 -9.63 -11.99 -5.06
CA LYS A 76 -9.42 -12.63 -3.76
C LYS A 76 -9.72 -11.68 -2.59
N PHE A 77 -9.35 -10.41 -2.71
CA PHE A 77 -9.67 -9.39 -1.71
C PHE A 77 -11.17 -9.06 -1.71
N GLU A 78 -11.79 -8.90 -2.88
CA GLU A 78 -13.24 -8.67 -2.98
C GLU A 78 -14.05 -9.82 -2.36
N LYS A 79 -13.62 -11.07 -2.57
CA LYS A 79 -14.26 -12.26 -1.97
C LYS A 79 -14.26 -12.27 -0.44
N ILE A 80 -13.33 -11.57 0.21
CA ILE A 80 -13.29 -11.41 1.67
C ILE A 80 -13.90 -10.07 2.13
N GLY A 81 -14.58 -9.34 1.24
CA GLY A 81 -15.31 -8.12 1.54
C GLY A 81 -14.51 -6.83 1.40
N ALA A 82 -13.30 -6.87 0.83
CA ALA A 82 -12.51 -5.67 0.60
C ALA A 82 -13.15 -4.79 -0.49
N LYS A 83 -13.18 -3.47 -0.24
CA LYS A 83 -13.59 -2.47 -1.24
C LYS A 83 -12.37 -2.00 -2.01
N ILE A 84 -12.01 -2.72 -3.07
CA ILE A 84 -10.83 -2.45 -3.90
C ILE A 84 -11.21 -2.55 -5.37
N LYS A 85 -10.60 -1.72 -6.22
CA LYS A 85 -10.74 -1.79 -7.67
C LYS A 85 -9.40 -1.54 -8.34
N TYR A 86 -9.12 -2.24 -9.43
CA TYR A 86 -7.99 -1.93 -10.30
C TYR A 86 -8.47 -1.01 -11.43
N VAL A 87 -7.81 0.13 -11.62
CA VAL A 87 -8.13 1.11 -12.67
C VAL A 87 -6.95 1.22 -13.63
N PRO A 88 -7.06 0.68 -14.86
CA PRO A 88 -6.02 0.83 -15.87
C PRO A 88 -5.90 2.31 -16.30
N GLY A 89 -4.67 2.85 -16.29
CA GLY A 89 -4.40 4.19 -16.81
C GLY A 89 -4.97 5.34 -15.98
N GLY A 90 -5.19 5.13 -14.67
CA GLY A 90 -5.77 6.15 -13.78
C GLY A 90 -5.03 7.47 -13.83
N VAL A 91 -5.74 8.52 -14.25
CA VAL A 91 -5.42 9.91 -13.95
C VAL A 91 -6.13 10.22 -12.63
N PRO A 92 -5.46 10.75 -11.59
CA PRO A 92 -6.14 11.12 -10.36
C PRO A 92 -7.26 12.12 -10.66
N GLU A 93 -8.50 11.83 -10.27
CA GLU A 93 -9.54 12.85 -10.19
C GLU A 93 -9.15 13.77 -9.02
N ILE A 94 -8.70 14.98 -9.37
CA ILE A 94 -8.32 16.06 -8.45
C ILE A 94 -9.55 16.63 -7.75
#